data_AF-A0A3A4XDQ3-F1
#
_entry.id   AF-A0A3A4XDQ3-F1
#
_cell.length_a   1.000
_cell.length_b   1.000
_cell.length_c   1.000
_cell.angle_alpha   90.00
_cell.angle_beta   90.00
_cell.angle_gamma   90.00
#
_symmetry.space_group_name_H-M   'P 1'
#
loop_
_entity.id
_entity.type
_entity.pdbx_description
1 polymer ?
#
loop_
_entity_poly.entity_id
_entity_poly.type
_entity_poly.pdbx_seq_one_letter_code
_entity_poly.pdbx_strand_id
1 'polypeptide(L)'
;MNTRYTVQWSIAAENDLIGIIEYIARDNITNAKNIFGRIKEKVSDLNVFPERGRIVPELADHGITIYREIIVPPWRVVYRISDKKVYVLSVFDSRQNIEDILLKRLIKEIKIC
;
A
#
# COMPACT_ATOMS: atom_id res chain seq x y z
N MET A 1 14.40 -22.94 8.67
CA MET A 1 15.08 -21.92 7.83
C MET A 1 14.15 -20.71 7.72
N ASN A 2 14.53 -19.58 8.32
CA ASN A 2 13.69 -18.38 8.28
C ASN A 2 13.88 -17.71 6.91
N THR A 3 13.01 -18.04 5.95
CA THR A 3 13.09 -17.49 4.60
C THR A 3 12.64 -16.05 4.65
N ARG A 4 13.57 -15.09 4.55
CA ARG A 4 13.23 -13.67 4.44
C ARG A 4 12.78 -13.35 3.01
N TYR A 5 11.68 -12.65 2.89
CA TYR A 5 11.20 -12.05 1.65
C TYR A 5 11.84 -10.69 1.43
N THR A 6 12.12 -10.34 0.18
CA THR A 6 12.52 -8.98 -0.18
C THR A 6 11.26 -8.15 -0.43
N VAL A 7 11.11 -7.03 0.27
CA VAL A 7 10.00 -6.09 0.05
C VAL A 7 10.41 -5.07 -1.01
N GLN A 8 9.60 -4.94 -2.07
CA GLN A 8 9.83 -4.03 -3.18
C GLN A 8 8.60 -3.14 -3.36
N TRP A 9 8.82 -1.83 -3.39
CA TRP A 9 7.77 -0.88 -3.65
C TRP A 9 7.66 -0.62 -5.15
N SER A 10 6.44 -0.58 -5.67
CA SER A 10 6.18 -0.03 -7.00
C SER A 10 6.29 1.49 -6.95
N ILE A 11 6.61 2.10 -8.09
CA ILE A 11 6.63 3.56 -8.24
C ILE A 11 5.27 4.17 -7.86
N ALA A 12 4.17 3.48 -8.18
CA ALA A 12 2.83 3.90 -7.79
C ALA A 12 2.67 3.93 -6.26
N ALA A 13 3.08 2.88 -5.55
CA ALA A 13 3.02 2.83 -4.09
C ALA A 13 3.93 3.86 -3.40
N GLU A 14 5.10 4.14 -3.97
CA GLU A 14 5.99 5.20 -3.47
C GLU A 14 5.33 6.57 -3.61
N ASN A 15 4.78 6.87 -4.78
CA ASN A 15 4.07 8.13 -5.03
C ASN A 15 2.81 8.29 -4.18
N ASP A 16 2.07 7.20 -3.98
CA ASP A 16 0.93 7.15 -3.06
C ASP A 16 1.35 7.56 -1.65
N LEU A 17 2.41 6.93 -1.12
CA LEU A 17 2.93 7.23 0.21
C LEU A 17 3.41 8.68 0.31
N ILE A 18 4.18 9.16 -0.68
CA ILE A 18 4.64 10.56 -0.73
C ILE A 18 3.44 11.51 -0.67
N GLY A 19 2.42 11.31 -1.51
CA GLY A 19 1.24 12.16 -1.54
C GLY A 19 0.47 12.17 -0.21
N ILE A 20 0.37 11.03 0.47
CA ILE A 20 -0.22 10.94 1.82
C ILE A 20 0.60 11.77 2.82
N ILE A 21 1.93 11.60 2.83
CA ILE A 21 2.80 12.31 3.78
C ILE A 21 2.78 13.81 3.53
N GLU A 22 2.85 14.24 2.27
CA GLU A 22 2.75 15.66 1.89
C GLU A 22 1.41 16.26 2.29
N TYR A 23 0.30 15.54 2.08
CA TYR A 23 -1.03 15.98 2.49
C TYR A 23 -1.11 16.21 4.01
N ILE A 24 -0.64 15.26 4.81
CA ILE A 24 -0.67 15.38 6.28
C ILE A 24 0.29 16.48 6.76
N ALA A 25 1.46 16.61 6.13
CA ALA A 25 2.48 17.57 6.52
C ALA A 25 2.05 19.04 6.37
N ARG A 26 1.05 19.32 5.52
CA ARG A 26 0.44 20.66 5.41
C ARG A 26 -0.20 21.14 6.70
N ASP A 27 -0.71 20.21 7.51
CA ASP A 27 -1.33 20.50 8.80
C ASP A 27 -0.39 20.18 9.97
N ASN A 28 0.29 19.03 9.93
CA ASN A 28 1.14 18.58 11.03
C ASN A 28 2.31 17.70 10.56
N ILE A 29 3.51 18.29 10.51
CA ILE A 29 4.76 17.61 10.09
C ILE A 29 5.13 16.46 11.04
N THR A 30 4.96 16.63 12.34
CA THR A 30 5.28 15.59 13.34
C THR A 30 4.39 14.37 13.12
N ASN A 31 3.09 14.59 12.90
CA ASN A 31 2.16 13.52 12.57
C ASN A 31 2.52 12.84 11.24
N ALA A 32 2.90 13.60 10.22
CA ALA A 32 3.34 13.05 8.94
C ALA A 32 4.55 12.11 9.10
N LYS A 33 5.56 12.50 9.88
CA LYS A 33 6.72 11.64 10.20
C LYS A 33 6.32 10.37 10.94
N ASN A 34 5.42 10.48 11.93
CA ASN A 34 4.94 9.33 12.69
C ASN A 34 4.18 8.34 11.80
N ILE A 35 3.31 8.83 10.91
CA ILE A 35 2.58 7.99 9.96
C ILE A 35 3.52 7.32 8.96
N PHE A 36 4.48 8.07 8.41
CA PHE A 36 5.51 7.51 7.53
C PHE A 36 6.27 6.36 8.21
N GLY A 37 6.74 6.57 9.43
CA GLY A 37 7.45 5.55 10.22
C GLY A 37 6.61 4.30 10.43
N ARG A 38 5.35 4.47 10.88
CA ARG A 38 4.42 3.35 11.12
C ARG A 38 4.13 2.53 9.87
N ILE A 39 3.87 3.17 8.74
CA ILE A 39 3.63 2.47 7.47
C ILE A 39 4.89 1.71 7.04
N LYS A 40 6.05 2.38 7.05
CA LYS A 40 7.32 1.78 6.63
C LYS A 40 7.68 0.56 7.49
N GLU A 41 7.52 0.66 8.81
CA GLU A 41 7.74 -0.44 9.75
C GLU A 41 6.82 -1.63 9.44
N LYS A 42 5.51 -1.40 9.36
CA LYS A 42 4.53 -2.47 9.10
C LYS A 42 4.71 -3.15 7.75
N VAL A 43 5.13 -2.40 6.73
CA VAL A 43 5.47 -2.96 5.43
C VAL A 43 6.80 -3.73 5.47
N SER A 44 7.78 -3.26 6.23
CA SER A 44 9.06 -3.96 6.40
C SER A 44 8.88 -5.31 7.10
N ASP A 45 7.97 -5.42 8.07
CA ASP A 45 7.63 -6.68 8.75
C ASP A 45 7.13 -7.79 7.80
N LEU A 46 6.63 -7.43 6.61
CA LEU A 46 6.22 -8.40 5.60
C LEU A 46 7.38 -9.24 5.09
N ASN A 47 8.64 -8.85 5.36
CA ASN A 47 9.80 -9.67 5.05
C ASN A 47 9.83 -11.02 5.81
N VAL A 48 9.19 -11.11 6.99
CA VAL A 48 9.13 -12.35 7.79
C VAL A 48 7.76 -13.02 7.63
N PHE A 49 6.68 -12.24 7.67
CA PHE A 49 5.31 -12.77 7.67
C PHE A 49 4.47 -12.17 6.55
N PRO A 50 4.79 -12.43 5.26
CA PRO A 50 4.09 -11.81 4.15
C PRO A 50 2.63 -12.28 4.05
N GLU A 51 2.29 -13.46 4.54
CA GLU A 51 0.90 -13.98 4.50
C GLU A 51 -0.01 -13.38 5.58
N ARG A 52 0.50 -12.51 6.48
CA ARG A 52 -0.27 -11.92 7.60
C ARG A 52 -1.40 -11.00 7.17
N GLY A 53 -1.32 -10.44 5.96
CA GLY A 53 -2.35 -9.58 5.41
C GLY A 53 -3.54 -10.40 4.94
N ARG A 54 -4.74 -9.86 5.14
CA ARG A 54 -5.95 -10.48 4.60
C ARG A 54 -5.98 -10.34 3.08
N ILE A 55 -6.74 -11.19 2.40
CA ILE A 55 -7.06 -10.98 0.98
C ILE A 55 -7.86 -9.69 0.86
N VAL A 56 -7.61 -8.91 -0.19
CA VAL A 56 -8.37 -7.68 -0.47
C VAL A 56 -9.84 -8.04 -0.69
N PRO A 57 -10.77 -7.62 0.19
CA PRO A 57 -12.16 -8.07 0.15
C PRO A 57 -12.85 -7.81 -1.21
N GLU A 58 -12.63 -6.63 -1.78
CA GLU A 58 -13.22 -6.19 -3.05
C GLU A 58 -12.80 -7.09 -4.23
N LEU A 59 -11.62 -7.70 -4.15
CA LEU A 59 -11.09 -8.62 -5.15
C LEU A 59 -11.46 -10.08 -4.85
N ALA A 60 -11.58 -10.43 -3.57
CA ALA A 60 -12.04 -11.75 -3.14
C ALA A 60 -13.44 -12.05 -3.69
N ASP A 61 -14.33 -11.06 -3.71
CA ASP A 61 -15.69 -11.18 -4.25
C ASP A 61 -15.72 -11.56 -5.75
N HIS A 62 -14.60 -11.33 -6.45
CA HIS A 62 -14.41 -11.66 -7.86
C HIS A 62 -13.51 -12.90 -8.07
N GLY A 63 -13.22 -13.65 -7.01
CA GLY A 63 -12.35 -14.84 -7.05
C GLY A 63 -10.86 -14.53 -7.15
N ILE A 64 -10.45 -13.27 -7.02
CA ILE A 64 -9.05 -12.84 -7.14
C ILE A 64 -8.41 -12.82 -5.74
N THR A 65 -7.59 -13.83 -5.45
CA THR A 65 -7.03 -14.06 -4.09
C THR A 65 -5.54 -13.72 -3.96
N ILE A 66 -4.86 -13.39 -5.06
CA ILE A 66 -3.42 -13.13 -5.10
C ILE A 66 -3.00 -11.80 -4.47
N TYR A 67 -3.97 -10.90 -4.26
CA TYR A 67 -3.73 -9.58 -3.66
C TYR A 67 -4.13 -9.58 -2.19
N ARG A 68 -3.22 -9.09 -1.37
CA ARG A 68 -3.36 -8.99 0.08
C ARG A 68 -3.24 -7.55 0.52
N GLU A 69 -3.74 -7.29 1.72
CA GLU A 69 -3.59 -5.99 2.36
C GLU A 69 -3.27 -6.10 3.85
N ILE A 70 -2.51 -5.11 4.31
CA ILE A 70 -2.42 -4.77 5.72
C ILE A 70 -3.07 -3.41 5.96
N ILE A 71 -3.69 -3.27 7.11
CA ILE A 71 -4.33 -2.03 7.54
C ILE A 71 -3.42 -1.37 8.57
N VAL A 72 -2.99 -0.15 8.28
CA VAL A 72 -2.30 0.77 9.19
C VAL A 72 -3.21 1.96 9.39
N PRO A 73 -4.24 1.88 10.26
CA PRO A 73 -5.37 2.80 10.22
C PRO A 73 -4.98 4.28 10.22
N PRO A 74 -5.59 5.11 9.35
CA PRO A 74 -6.65 4.77 8.37
C PRO A 74 -6.12 4.28 7.01
N TRP A 75 -4.85 3.93 6.88
CA TRP A 75 -4.23 3.59 5.59
C TRP A 75 -4.33 2.10 5.28
N ARG A 76 -4.61 1.75 4.02
CA ARG A 76 -4.49 0.39 3.48
C ARG A 76 -3.23 0.31 2.62
N VAL A 77 -2.46 -0.77 2.77
CA VAL A 77 -1.31 -1.09 1.92
C VAL A 77 -1.64 -2.38 1.19
N VAL A 78 -1.78 -2.30 -0.13
CA VAL A 78 -2.05 -3.46 -0.99
C VAL A 78 -0.76 -3.98 -1.56
N TYR A 79 -0.59 -5.30 -1.51
CA TYR A 79 0.59 -6.00 -1.99
C TYR A 79 0.25 -7.37 -2.57
N ARG A 80 1.21 -7.98 -3.24
CA ARG A 80 1.16 -9.40 -3.63
C ARG A 80 2.46 -10.08 -3.30
N ILE A 81 2.40 -11.40 -3.17
CA ILE A 81 3.56 -12.25 -2.90
C ILE A 81 3.87 -13.01 -4.18
N SER A 82 5.14 -13.08 -4.58
CA SER A 82 5.60 -13.89 -5.70
C SER A 82 7.04 -14.32 -5.44
N ASP A 83 7.29 -15.62 -5.52
CA ASP A 83 8.55 -16.24 -5.13
C ASP A 83 8.95 -15.84 -3.69
N LYS A 84 10.11 -15.19 -3.53
CA LYS A 84 10.59 -14.64 -2.25
C LYS A 84 10.50 -13.12 -2.21
N LYS A 85 9.51 -12.55 -2.89
CA LYS A 85 9.31 -11.10 -2.97
C LYS A 85 7.90 -10.69 -2.56
N VAL A 86 7.83 -9.59 -1.82
CA VAL A 86 6.60 -8.86 -1.51
C VAL A 86 6.60 -7.62 -2.37
N TYR A 87 5.65 -7.52 -3.28
CA TYR A 87 5.47 -6.36 -4.15
C TYR A 87 4.41 -5.46 -3.56
N VAL A 88 4.80 -4.29 -3.06
CA VAL A 88 3.89 -3.27 -2.54
C VAL A 88 3.38 -2.46 -3.73
N LEU A 89 2.08 -2.57 -3.99
CA LEU A 89 1.45 -2.08 -5.21
C LEU A 89 0.77 -0.74 -5.01
N SER A 90 0.24 -0.48 -3.82
CA SER A 90 -0.45 0.76 -3.53
C SER A 90 -0.57 1.06 -2.05
N VAL A 91 -0.65 2.35 -1.71
CA VAL A 91 -1.07 2.85 -0.40
C VAL A 91 -2.22 3.84 -0.59
N PHE A 92 -3.28 3.72 0.21
CA PHE A 92 -4.39 4.67 0.11
C PHE A 92 -5.16 4.80 1.43
N ASP A 93 -5.95 5.86 1.52
CA ASP A 93 -6.84 6.10 2.66
C ASP A 93 -8.05 5.17 2.60
N SER A 94 -8.28 4.36 3.64
CA SER A 94 -9.42 3.45 3.72
C SER A 94 -10.76 4.18 3.84
N ARG A 95 -10.74 5.48 4.10
CA ARG A 95 -11.93 6.33 4.20
C ARG A 95 -12.36 6.89 2.84
N GLN A 96 -11.51 6.79 1.81
CA GLN A 96 -11.84 7.23 0.46
C GLN A 96 -12.50 6.10 -0.32
N ASN A 97 -13.38 6.47 -1.27
CA ASN A 97 -13.93 5.51 -2.23
C ASN A 97 -12.80 4.99 -3.13
N ILE A 98 -12.66 3.67 -3.21
CA ILE A 98 -11.60 3.02 -3.99
C ILE A 98 -11.76 3.25 -5.50
N GLU A 99 -12.99 3.35 -6.01
CA GLU A 99 -13.28 3.67 -7.41
C GLU A 99 -12.75 5.06 -7.77
N ASP A 100 -12.94 6.05 -6.90
CA ASP A 100 -12.40 7.40 -7.10
C ASP A 100 -10.87 7.41 -7.12
N ILE A 101 -10.25 6.61 -6.26
CA ILE A 101 -8.78 6.47 -6.23
C ILE A 101 -8.29 5.86 -7.54
N LEU A 102 -8.91 4.77 -7.99
CA LEU A 102 -8.54 4.08 -9.23
C LEU A 102 -8.77 4.97 -10.45
N LEU A 103 -9.90 5.67 -10.52
CA LEU A 103 -10.20 6.62 -11.60
C LEU A 103 -9.16 7.74 -11.66
N LYS A 104 -8.80 8.33 -10.52
CA LYS A 104 -7.73 9.35 -10.45
C LYS A 104 -6.40 8.83 -11.00
N ARG A 105 -6.07 7.55 -10.76
CA ARG A 105 -4.84 6.93 -11.29
C ARG A 105 -4.90 6.74 -12.79
N LEU A 106 -5.99 6.18 -13.31
CA LEU A 106 -6.19 5.99 -14.75
C LEU A 106 -6.08 7.32 -15.50
N ILE A 107 -6.70 8.38 -14.98
CA ILE A 107 -6.62 9.73 -15.58
C ILE A 107 -5.19 10.28 -15.53
N LYS A 108 -4.44 10.02 -14.46
CA LYS A 108 -3.06 10.50 -14.32
C LYS A 108 -2.11 9.80 -15.30
N GLU A 109 -2.31 8.52 -15.58
CA GLU A 109 -1.52 7.77 -16.56
C GLU A 109 -1.79 8.24 -18.00
N ILE A 110 -3.04 8.56 -18.33
CA ILE A 110 -3.42 9.06 -19.67
C ILE A 110 -2.83 10.45 -19.97
N LYS A 111 -2.65 11.29 -18.94
CA LYS A 111 -2.08 12.64 -19.10
C LYS A 111 -0.56 12.67 -19.36
N ILE A 112 0.10 11.52 -19.39
CA ILE A 112 1.55 11.39 -19.63
C ILE A 112 1.83 10.96 -21.09
N CYS A 113 0.79 10.70 -21.90
CA CYS A 113 0.91 10.51 -23.36
C CYS A 113 0.67 11.81 -24.13
#